data_AF-A0A2P8EXD6-F1
#
_entry.id   AF-A0A2P8EXD6-F1
#
_cell.length_a   1.000
_cell.length_b   1.000
_cell.length_c   1.000
_cell.angle_alpha   90.00
_cell.angle_beta   90.00
_cell.angle_gamma   90.00
#
_symmetry.space_group_name_H-M   'P 1'
#
loop_
_entity.id
_entity.type
_entity.pdbx_description
1 polymer ?
#
loop_
_entity_poly.entity_id
_entity_poly.type
_entity_poly.pdbx_seq_one_letter_code
_entity_poly.pdbx_strand_id
1 'polypeptide(L)'
;MSFMVRLSRRVLLHCREEDKRQHFGYSFVLMLLAAPWFSLWAAVVVVLVIGLFKEIWDHYWGTGFCWIDMTANVFGILVATPCVWLISV
;
A
#
# COMPACT_ATOMS: atom_id res chain seq x y z
N MET A 1 26.49 -5.93 -24.94
CA MET A 1 25.48 -5.34 -24.04
C MET A 1 25.05 -6.39 -23.03
N SER A 2 25.47 -6.17 -21.80
CA SER A 2 25.98 -7.18 -20.88
C SER A 2 24.91 -7.82 -20.00
N PHE A 3 25.13 -9.09 -19.64
CA PHE A 3 24.35 -9.90 -18.69
C PHE A 3 23.90 -9.13 -17.43
N MET A 4 24.73 -8.19 -16.96
CA MET A 4 24.46 -7.25 -15.86
C MET A 4 23.17 -6.42 -16.04
N VAL A 5 22.83 -6.00 -17.26
CA VAL A 5 21.59 -5.25 -17.54
C VAL A 5 20.35 -6.14 -17.42
N ARG A 6 20.48 -7.44 -17.73
CA ARG A 6 19.37 -8.41 -17.58
C ARG A 6 19.15 -8.80 -16.12
N LEU A 7 20.23 -8.97 -15.36
CA LEU A 7 20.17 -9.31 -13.93
C LEU A 7 19.58 -8.15 -13.11
N SER A 8 20.08 -6.93 -13.32
CA SER A 8 19.55 -5.73 -12.66
C SER A 8 18.06 -5.52 -12.93
N ARG A 9 17.58 -5.69 -14.17
CA ARG A 9 16.15 -5.61 -14.47
C ARG A 9 15.31 -6.63 -13.71
N ARG A 10 15.77 -7.87 -13.57
CA ARG A 10 15.01 -8.91 -12.84
C ARG A 10 14.95 -8.62 -11.35
N VAL A 11 16.06 -8.21 -10.76
CA VAL A 11 16.11 -7.82 -9.33
C VAL A 11 15.18 -6.62 -9.10
N LEU A 12 15.24 -5.61 -9.96
CA LEU A 12 14.42 -4.41 -9.85
C LEU A 12 12.93 -4.71 -10.03
N LEU A 13 12.56 -5.60 -10.98
CA LEU A 13 11.19 -6.08 -11.13
C LEU A 13 10.70 -6.85 -9.91
N HIS A 14 11.55 -7.71 -9.33
CA HIS A 14 11.20 -8.48 -8.15
C HIS A 14 11.01 -7.60 -6.91
N CYS A 15 11.92 -6.65 -6.68
CA CYS A 15 11.76 -5.64 -5.63
C CYS A 15 10.46 -4.84 -5.83
N ARG A 16 10.11 -4.49 -7.07
CA ARG A 16 8.87 -3.75 -7.38
C ARG A 16 7.60 -4.59 -7.22
N GLU A 17 7.67 -5.91 -7.25
CA GLU A 17 6.52 -6.79 -6.94
C GLU A 17 6.36 -6.99 -5.44
N GLU A 18 7.47 -7.15 -4.71
CA GLU A 18 7.50 -7.18 -3.25
C GLU A 18 6.94 -5.87 -2.66
N ASP A 19 7.35 -4.72 -3.19
CA ASP A 19 6.89 -3.39 -2.76
C ASP A 19 5.37 -3.23 -2.88
N LYS A 20 4.78 -3.62 -4.02
CA LYS A 20 3.32 -3.61 -4.22
C LYS A 20 2.57 -4.50 -3.22
N ARG A 21 3.12 -5.68 -2.92
CA ARG A 21 2.52 -6.60 -1.92
C ARG A 21 2.59 -6.00 -0.52
N GLN A 22 3.66 -5.26 -0.22
CA GLN A 22 3.79 -4.53 1.03
C GLN A 22 2.75 -3.40 1.14
N HIS A 23 2.55 -2.59 0.10
CA HIS A 23 1.51 -1.54 0.08
C HIS A 23 0.11 -2.10 0.34
N PHE A 24 -0.23 -3.22 -0.31
CA PHE A 24 -1.48 -3.93 -0.04
C PHE A 24 -1.57 -4.41 1.42
N GLY A 25 -0.52 -5.09 1.91
CA GLY A 25 -0.49 -5.65 3.26
C GLY A 25 -0.54 -4.59 4.36
N TYR A 26 0.24 -3.51 4.22
CA TYR A 26 0.25 -2.40 5.17
C TYR A 26 -1.11 -1.71 5.22
N SER A 27 -1.73 -1.42 4.07
CA SER A 27 -3.05 -0.79 4.03
C SER A 27 -4.14 -1.70 4.62
N PHE A 28 -4.06 -3.01 4.39
CA PHE A 28 -4.96 -3.98 5.01
C PHE A 28 -4.84 -4.00 6.53
N VAL A 29 -3.62 -4.11 7.06
CA VAL A 29 -3.35 -4.13 8.51
C VAL A 29 -3.71 -2.80 9.16
N LEU A 30 -3.33 -1.66 8.55
CA LEU A 30 -3.66 -0.33 9.04
C LEU A 30 -5.17 -0.13 9.13
N MET A 31 -5.95 -0.63 8.16
CA MET A 31 -7.41 -0.56 8.19
C MET A 31 -8.00 -1.37 9.34
N LEU A 32 -7.49 -2.58 9.60
CA LEU A 32 -7.90 -3.40 10.75
C LEU A 32 -7.56 -2.75 12.09
N LEU A 33 -6.40 -2.09 12.19
CA LEU A 33 -5.96 -1.39 13.41
C LEU A 33 -6.69 -0.06 13.63
N ALA A 34 -7.09 0.62 12.55
CA ALA A 34 -7.82 1.89 12.62
C ALA A 34 -9.31 1.68 12.95
N ALA A 35 -9.90 0.56 12.50
CA ALA A 35 -11.30 0.21 12.71
C ALA A 35 -11.83 0.32 14.16
N PRO A 36 -11.12 -0.13 15.23
CA PRO A 36 -11.63 -0.01 16.59
C PRO A 36 -11.64 1.44 17.12
N TRP A 37 -10.90 2.36 16.50
CA TRP A 37 -10.74 3.73 16.99
C TRP A 37 -11.54 4.75 16.18
N PHE A 38 -11.91 4.39 14.94
CA PHE A 38 -12.57 5.28 14.00
C PHE A 38 -13.83 4.62 13.39
N SER A 39 -14.79 5.44 12.97
CA SER A 39 -15.86 4.95 12.09
C SER A 39 -15.26 4.38 10.80
N LEU A 40 -15.95 3.43 10.15
CA LEU A 40 -15.45 2.77 8.94
C LEU A 40 -14.93 3.77 7.89
N TRP A 41 -15.72 4.82 7.61
CA TRP A 41 -15.34 5.86 6.65
C TRP A 41 -14.15 6.70 7.11
N ALA A 42 -14.06 7.02 8.40
CA ALA A 42 -12.91 7.73 8.95
C ALA A 42 -11.64 6.86 8.89
N ALA A 43 -11.73 5.55 9.17
CA ALA A 43 -10.62 4.62 9.02
C ALA A 43 -10.14 4.56 7.56
N VAL A 44 -11.05 4.44 6.58
CA VAL A 44 -10.70 4.48 5.14
C VAL A 44 -9.91 5.74 4.78
N VAL A 45 -10.41 6.91 5.18
CA VAL A 45 -9.76 8.20 4.88
C VAL A 45 -8.37 8.26 5.51
N VAL A 46 -8.23 7.87 6.79
CA VAL A 46 -6.96 7.88 7.50
C VAL A 46 -5.93 6.98 6.79
N VAL A 47 -6.30 5.74 6.45
CA VAL A 47 -5.37 4.81 5.79
C VAL A 47 -4.98 5.28 4.39
N LEU A 48 -5.91 5.84 3.61
CA LEU A 48 -5.59 6.44 2.31
C LEU A 48 -4.64 7.63 2.43
N VAL A 49 -4.85 8.49 3.43
CA VAL A 49 -4.00 9.65 3.70
C VAL A 49 -2.60 9.20 4.12
N ILE A 50 -2.47 8.17 4.95
CA ILE A 50 -1.16 7.59 5.32
C ILE A 50 -0.44 7.05 4.08
N GLY A 51 -1.14 6.29 3.22
CA GLY A 51 -0.58 5.79 1.97
C GLY A 51 -0.14 6.91 1.03
N LEU A 52 -0.95 7.96 0.90
CA LEU A 52 -0.64 9.14 0.09
C LEU A 52 0.57 9.90 0.66
N PHE A 53 0.65 10.12 1.97
CA PHE A 53 1.80 10.77 2.59
C PHE A 53 3.09 9.98 2.37
N LYS A 54 3.02 8.65 2.41
CA LYS A 54 4.18 7.81 2.10
C LYS A 54 4.63 7.97 0.65
N GLU A 55 3.71 7.99 -0.31
CA GLU A 55 4.04 8.24 -1.72
C GLU A 55 4.55 9.66 -1.98
N ILE A 56 4.00 10.67 -1.30
CA ILE A 56 4.52 12.04 -1.35
C ILE A 56 5.95 12.08 -0.80
N TRP A 57 6.19 11.38 0.32
CA TRP A 57 7.54 11.28 0.88
C TRP A 57 8.50 10.60 -0.09
N ASP A 58 8.11 9.49 -0.69
CA ASP A 58 8.92 8.75 -1.64
C ASP A 58 9.11 9.53 -2.96
N HIS A 59 8.22 10.47 -3.31
CA HIS A 59 8.40 11.41 -4.41
C HIS A 59 9.55 12.41 -4.17
N TYR A 60 9.66 12.95 -2.96
CA TYR A 60 10.66 13.98 -2.63
C TYR A 60 12.01 13.41 -2.19
N TRP A 61 12.01 12.26 -1.51
CA TRP A 61 13.21 11.69 -0.89
C TRP A 61 13.54 10.26 -1.32
N GLY A 62 12.70 9.63 -2.14
CA GLY A 62 12.78 8.19 -2.45
C GLY A 62 12.76 7.87 -3.94
N THR A 63 11.99 6.83 -4.28
CA THR A 63 11.92 6.18 -5.60
C THR A 63 11.01 6.88 -6.60
N GLY A 64 10.26 7.91 -6.19
CA GLY A 64 9.27 8.61 -7.00
C GLY A 64 7.83 8.34 -6.57
N PHE A 65 6.88 9.03 -7.20
CA PHE A 65 5.44 8.84 -6.95
C PHE A 65 4.89 7.75 -7.88
N CYS A 66 4.24 6.73 -7.32
CA CYS A 66 3.70 5.61 -8.08
C CYS A 66 2.19 5.42 -7.86
N TRP A 67 1.41 5.62 -8.92
CA TRP A 67 -0.03 5.39 -8.90
C TRP A 67 -0.41 3.92 -8.67
N ILE A 68 0.45 2.98 -9.08
CA ILE A 68 0.19 1.54 -8.88
C ILE A 68 0.22 1.21 -7.39
N ASP A 69 1.10 1.84 -6.62
CA ASP A 69 1.22 1.62 -5.19
C ASP A 69 0.02 2.23 -4.44
N MET A 70 -0.49 3.37 -4.91
CA MET A 70 -1.79 3.89 -4.47
C MET A 70 -2.95 2.94 -4.77
N THR A 71 -2.98 2.29 -5.94
CA THR A 71 -4.03 1.28 -6.22
C THR A 71 -3.91 0.06 -5.32
N ALA A 72 -2.68 -0.38 -4.99
CA ALA A 72 -2.45 -1.47 -4.05
C ALA A 72 -2.96 -1.12 -2.64
N ASN A 73 -2.76 0.13 -2.19
CA ASN A 73 -3.33 0.62 -0.93
C ASN A 73 -4.88 0.55 -0.95
N VAL A 74 -5.51 1.03 -2.03
CA VAL A 74 -6.97 0.98 -2.20
C VAL A 74 -7.48 -0.47 -2.16
N PHE A 75 -6.83 -1.40 -2.85
CA PHE A 75 -7.21 -2.81 -2.81
C PHE A 75 -7.08 -3.40 -1.40
N GLY A 76 -6.01 -3.06 -0.66
CA GLY A 76 -5.83 -3.48 0.73
C GLY A 76 -6.99 -3.02 1.62
N ILE A 77 -7.43 -1.77 1.45
CA ILE A 77 -8.57 -1.20 2.19
C ILE A 77 -9.89 -1.88 1.78
N LEU A 78 -10.13 -2.08 0.48
CA LEU A 78 -11.34 -2.73 -0.01
C LEU A 78 -11.48 -4.16 0.52
N VAL A 79 -10.37 -4.89 0.62
CA VAL A 79 -10.35 -6.26 1.20
C VAL A 79 -10.49 -6.23 2.72
N ALA A 80 -9.92 -5.24 3.41
CA ALA A 80 -10.05 -5.10 4.86
C ALA A 80 -11.46 -4.67 5.30
N THR A 81 -12.16 -3.88 4.49
CA THR A 81 -13.50 -3.35 4.79
C THR A 81 -14.53 -4.44 5.17
N PRO A 82 -14.73 -5.53 4.40
CA PRO A 82 -15.65 -6.60 4.79
C PRO A 82 -15.16 -7.36 6.04
N CYS A 83 -13.84 -7.50 6.25
CA CYS A 83 -13.31 -8.12 7.47
C CYS A 83 -13.64 -7.27 8.70
N VAL A 84 -13.45 -5.96 8.61
CA VAL A 84 -13.82 -5.01 9.67
C VAL A 84 -15.32 -5.05 9.95
N TRP A 85 -16.14 -5.09 8.91
CA TRP A 85 -17.60 -5.19 9.05
C TRP A 85 -18.01 -6.48 9.77
N LEU A 86 -17.43 -7.63 9.41
CA LEU A 86 -17.69 -8.91 10.07
C LEU A 86 -17.25 -8.94 11.55
N ILE A 87 -16.21 -8.21 11.91
CA ILE A 87 -15.71 -8.14 13.31
C ILE A 87 -16.55 -7.17 14.15
N SER A 88 -17.18 -6.18 13.52
CA SER A 88 -17.91 -5.11 14.20
C SER A 88 -19.42 -5.38 14.36
N VAL A 89 -19.93 -6.46 13.77
CA VAL A 89 -21.31 -6.97 13.90
C VAL A 89 -21.36 -8.05 14.97
#